data_AF-A0A351MHZ8-F1
#
_entry.id   AF-A0A351MHZ8-F1
#
_cell.length_a   1.000
_cell.length_b   1.000
_cell.length_c   1.000
_cell.angle_alpha   90.00
_cell.angle_beta   90.00
_cell.angle_gamma   90.00
#
_symmetry.space_group_name_H-M   'P 1'
#
loop_
_entity.id
_entity.type
_entity.pdbx_description
1 polymer ?
#
loop_
_entity_poly.entity_id
_entity_poly.type
_entity_poly.pdbx_seq_one_letter_code
_entity_poly.pdbx_strand_id
1 'polypeptide(L)'
;MGGEQLVRSAERVRDLGEVFTPAATVEAMLDLLPATMWAVHPAPTFLEPACGDGNFLVAILARKLAAVDALHASPAAAAFAGFEAVSSIYAVDISPDNIHGTPAHGPGARARLQAVFADWLAGLTPGLAPSPNALALAAWLIAHNVLVADMLDP
;
A
#
# COMPACT_ATOMS: atom_id res chain seq x y z
N MET A 1 -13.30 -20.08 12.37
CA MET A 1 -13.12 -18.69 11.90
C MET A 1 -12.07 -18.07 12.80
N GLY A 2 -10.82 -17.99 12.34
CA GLY A 2 -9.76 -17.32 13.12
C GLY A 2 -9.99 -15.82 13.03
N GLY A 3 -10.07 -15.14 14.18
CA GLY A 3 -10.14 -13.68 14.21
C GLY A 3 -8.88 -13.05 13.62
N GLU A 4 -9.00 -11.80 13.18
CA GLU A 4 -7.86 -10.98 12.74
C GLU A 4 -6.87 -10.81 13.90
N GLN A 5 -5.58 -11.02 13.64
CA GLN A 5 -4.53 -10.86 14.65
C GLN A 5 -4.19 -9.37 14.78
N LEU A 6 -4.59 -8.73 15.89
CA LEU A 6 -4.39 -7.29 16.12
C LEU A 6 -3.08 -6.96 16.84
N VAL A 7 -2.47 -7.94 17.48
CA VAL A 7 -1.21 -7.79 18.22
C VAL A 7 -0.32 -8.96 17.86
N ARG A 8 0.92 -8.66 17.48
CA ARG A 8 1.93 -9.67 17.16
C ARG A 8 2.58 -10.25 18.41
N SER A 9 3.07 -9.37 19.30
CA SER A 9 3.63 -9.75 20.61
C SER A 9 3.52 -8.60 21.61
N ALA A 10 3.57 -8.92 22.90
CA ALA A 10 3.51 -7.91 23.96
C ALA A 10 4.76 -7.01 23.96
N GLU A 11 5.92 -7.56 23.59
CA GLU A 11 7.17 -6.83 23.46
C GLU A 11 7.08 -5.77 22.36
N ARG A 12 6.55 -6.11 21.17
CA ARG A 12 6.39 -5.12 20.09
C ARG A 12 5.37 -4.03 20.42
N VAL A 13 4.31 -4.36 21.16
CA VAL A 13 3.39 -3.33 21.67
C VAL A 13 4.11 -2.37 22.61
N ARG A 14 4.90 -2.89 23.55
CA ARG A 14 5.61 -2.06 24.53
C ARG A 14 6.74 -1.24 23.91
N ASP A 15 7.52 -1.87 23.04
CA ASP A 15 8.80 -1.32 22.56
C ASP A 15 8.63 -0.51 21.26
N LEU A 16 7.59 -0.80 20.45
CA LEU A 16 7.32 -0.14 19.17
C LEU A 16 5.91 0.49 19.06
N GLY A 17 5.02 0.26 20.04
CA GLY A 17 3.62 0.67 19.92
C GLY A 17 2.84 -0.11 18.85
N GLU A 18 3.32 -1.27 18.42
CA GLU A 18 2.74 -2.00 17.30
C GLU A 18 1.37 -2.61 17.64
N VAL A 19 0.33 -2.08 17.02
CA VAL A 19 -1.03 -2.63 17.01
C VAL A 19 -1.58 -2.53 15.59
N PHE A 20 -2.11 -3.63 15.06
CA PHE A 20 -2.70 -3.62 13.73
C PHE A 20 -4.09 -2.99 13.76
N THR A 21 -4.32 -2.02 12.89
CA THR A 21 -5.66 -1.46 12.70
C THR A 21 -6.52 -2.51 11.99
N PRO A 22 -7.67 -2.92 12.56
CA PRO A 22 -8.54 -3.92 11.94
C PRO A 22 -9.01 -3.48 10.55
N ALA A 23 -9.14 -4.42 9.61
CA ALA A 23 -9.57 -4.10 8.23
C ALA A 23 -10.88 -3.27 8.19
N ALA A 24 -11.87 -3.62 9.01
CA ALA A 24 -13.13 -2.87 9.08
C ALA A 24 -12.94 -1.42 9.59
N THR A 25 -11.96 -1.20 10.47
CA THR A 25 -11.63 0.16 10.95
C THR A 25 -10.91 0.96 9.89
N VAL A 26 -10.00 0.33 9.12
CA VAL A 26 -9.34 0.96 7.97
C VAL A 26 -10.38 1.45 6.96
N GLU A 27 -11.29 0.57 6.53
CA GLU A 27 -12.33 0.94 5.57
C GLU A 27 -13.23 2.06 6.11
N ALA A 28 -13.67 1.96 7.37
CA ALA A 28 -14.49 3.00 7.99
C ALA A 28 -13.78 4.35 8.06
N MET A 29 -12.47 4.39 8.30
CA MET A 29 -11.68 5.62 8.30
C MET A 29 -11.53 6.20 6.90
N LEU A 30 -11.26 5.36 5.90
CA LEU A 30 -11.14 5.80 4.50
C LEU A 30 -12.49 6.29 3.94
N ASP A 31 -13.63 5.79 4.45
CA ASP A 31 -14.97 6.25 4.08
C ASP A 31 -15.31 7.66 4.57
N LEU A 32 -14.55 8.19 5.54
CA LEU A 32 -14.69 9.58 5.99
C LEU A 32 -14.07 10.58 5.00
N LEU A 33 -13.24 10.12 4.08
CA LEU A 33 -12.55 10.99 3.12
C LEU A 33 -13.48 11.43 1.99
N PRO A 34 -13.37 12.68 1.51
CA PRO A 34 -14.18 13.15 0.40
C PRO A 34 -13.82 12.37 -0.88
N ALA A 35 -14.81 12.19 -1.76
CA ALA A 35 -14.63 11.46 -3.01
C ALA A 35 -13.48 12.00 -3.89
N THR A 36 -13.15 13.28 -3.75
CA THR A 36 -12.02 13.93 -4.44
C THR A 36 -10.68 13.30 -4.10
N MET A 37 -10.51 12.64 -2.95
CA MET A 37 -9.27 11.93 -2.59
C MET A 37 -8.97 10.73 -3.51
N TRP A 38 -9.99 10.23 -4.23
CA TRP A 38 -9.89 9.10 -5.14
C TRP A 38 -9.82 9.53 -6.61
N ALA A 39 -9.57 10.82 -6.89
CA ALA A 39 -9.35 11.29 -8.24
C ALA A 39 -8.14 10.59 -8.87
N VAL A 40 -8.29 10.17 -10.14
CA VAL A 40 -7.25 9.42 -10.86
C VAL A 40 -6.11 10.32 -11.33
N HIS A 41 -6.44 11.53 -11.81
CA HIS A 41 -5.44 12.47 -12.32
C HIS A 41 -5.87 13.94 -12.10
N PRO A 42 -5.03 14.79 -11.48
CA PRO A 42 -3.83 14.41 -10.73
C PRO A 42 -4.19 13.58 -9.48
N ALA A 43 -3.46 12.50 -9.20
CA ALA A 43 -3.74 11.64 -8.06
C ALA A 43 -3.40 12.34 -6.72
N PRO A 44 -4.35 12.49 -5.77
CA PRO A 44 -4.08 13.09 -4.47
C PRO A 44 -3.09 12.26 -3.65
N THR A 45 -2.15 12.94 -2.99
CA THR A 45 -1.11 12.29 -2.19
C THR A 45 -1.61 11.85 -0.81
N PHE A 46 -1.22 10.65 -0.37
CA PHE A 46 -1.42 10.15 0.99
C PHE A 46 -0.07 10.01 1.70
N LEU A 47 -0.05 10.29 3.01
CA LEU A 47 1.12 10.08 3.88
C LEU A 47 0.69 9.32 5.14
N GLU A 48 1.26 8.14 5.36
CA GLU A 48 1.11 7.35 6.59
C GLU A 48 2.42 7.40 7.41
N PRO A 49 2.52 8.21 8.48
CA PRO A 49 3.79 8.45 9.19
C PRO A 49 4.19 7.34 10.20
N ALA A 50 3.33 6.33 10.38
CA ALA A 50 3.58 5.15 11.22
C ALA A 50 2.81 3.96 10.62
N CYS A 51 3.20 3.55 9.41
CA CYS A 51 2.35 2.72 8.56
C CYS A 51 2.24 1.25 9.00
N GLY A 52 3.05 0.80 9.96
CA GLY A 52 3.18 -0.59 10.32
C GLY A 52 3.50 -1.43 9.09
N ASP A 53 2.88 -2.61 9.00
CA ASP A 53 2.98 -3.49 7.84
C ASP A 53 2.04 -3.11 6.68
N GLY A 54 1.41 -1.93 6.75
CA GLY A 54 0.79 -1.27 5.60
C GLY A 54 -0.70 -1.57 5.36
N ASN A 55 -1.48 -1.86 6.40
CA ASN A 55 -2.95 -2.06 6.28
C ASN A 55 -3.64 -0.87 5.57
N PHE A 56 -3.34 0.37 5.95
CA PHE A 56 -3.86 1.56 5.25
C PHE A 56 -3.34 1.66 3.82
N LEU A 57 -2.05 1.38 3.60
CA LEU A 57 -1.41 1.53 2.29
C LEU A 57 -2.07 0.64 1.23
N VAL A 58 -2.31 -0.63 1.55
CA VAL A 58 -2.95 -1.56 0.61
C VAL A 58 -4.40 -1.19 0.32
N ALA A 59 -5.15 -0.71 1.33
CA ALA A 59 -6.53 -0.28 1.16
C ALA A 59 -6.63 1.01 0.32
N ILE A 60 -5.74 1.99 0.57
CA ILE A 60 -5.64 3.22 -0.23
C ILE A 60 -5.31 2.88 -1.68
N LEU A 61 -4.30 2.03 -1.93
CA LEU A 61 -3.94 1.63 -3.27
C LEU A 61 -5.10 0.91 -3.98
N ALA A 62 -5.76 -0.04 -3.32
CA ALA A 62 -6.90 -0.76 -3.89
C ALA A 62 -8.03 0.19 -4.31
N ARG A 63 -8.39 1.19 -3.47
CA ARG A 63 -9.40 2.20 -3.81
C ARG A 63 -8.96 3.08 -4.99
N LYS A 64 -7.70 3.50 -5.05
CA LYS A 64 -7.16 4.26 -6.19
C LYS A 64 -7.20 3.45 -7.49
N LEU A 65 -6.82 2.18 -7.46
CA LEU A 65 -6.85 1.30 -8.63
C LEU A 65 -8.28 1.00 -9.09
N ALA A 66 -9.24 0.84 -8.16
CA ALA A 66 -10.65 0.73 -8.50
C ALA A 66 -11.19 1.99 -9.22
N ALA A 67 -10.73 3.18 -8.84
CA ALA A 67 -11.05 4.41 -9.55
C ALA A 67 -10.45 4.45 -10.97
N VAL A 68 -9.25 3.88 -11.17
CA VAL A 68 -8.66 3.71 -12.51
C VAL A 68 -9.49 2.75 -13.35
N ASP A 69 -9.91 1.61 -12.79
CA ASP A 69 -10.72 0.60 -13.50
C ASP A 69 -12.06 1.18 -13.98
N ALA A 70 -12.67 2.06 -13.17
CA ALA A 70 -13.91 2.74 -13.49
C ALA A 70 -13.82 3.68 -14.71
N LEU A 71 -12.62 4.07 -15.14
CA LEU A 71 -12.42 4.87 -16.36
C LEU A 71 -12.57 4.04 -17.64
N HIS A 72 -12.54 2.71 -17.55
CA HIS A 72 -12.56 1.79 -18.71
C HIS A 72 -11.53 2.16 -19.80
N ALA A 73 -10.37 2.63 -19.36
CA ALA A 73 -9.30 3.06 -20.25
C ALA A 73 -8.63 1.87 -20.96
N SER A 74 -7.82 2.15 -21.98
CA SER A 74 -6.97 1.12 -22.57
C SER A 74 -5.97 0.59 -21.53
N PRO A 75 -5.49 -0.67 -21.63
CA PRO A 75 -4.54 -1.22 -20.67
C PRO A 75 -3.30 -0.35 -20.47
N ALA A 76 -2.79 0.29 -21.53
CA ALA A 76 -1.65 1.19 -21.43
C ALA A 76 -1.97 2.48 -20.65
N ALA A 77 -3.13 3.09 -20.90
CA ALA A 77 -3.57 4.30 -20.18
C ALA A 77 -3.91 3.98 -18.71
N ALA A 78 -4.56 2.84 -18.46
CA ALA A 78 -4.81 2.34 -17.11
C ALA A 78 -3.47 2.13 -16.37
N ALA A 79 -2.53 1.39 -16.95
CA ALA A 79 -1.22 1.15 -16.34
C ALA A 79 -0.49 2.46 -15.97
N PHE A 80 -0.52 3.47 -16.85
CA PHE A 80 0.03 4.79 -16.55
C PHE A 80 -0.64 5.44 -15.32
N ALA A 81 -1.97 5.46 -15.27
CA ALA A 81 -2.71 5.97 -14.14
C ALA A 81 -2.48 5.17 -12.85
N GLY A 82 -2.28 3.85 -12.96
CA GLY A 82 -1.89 2.99 -11.84
C GLY A 82 -0.51 3.33 -11.28
N PHE A 83 0.46 3.66 -12.15
CA PHE A 83 1.77 4.15 -11.70
C PHE A 83 1.67 5.51 -10.99
N GLU A 84 0.74 6.38 -11.41
CA GLU A 84 0.44 7.63 -10.70
C GLU A 84 -0.21 7.35 -9.33
N ALA A 85 -1.11 6.37 -9.25
CA ALA A 85 -1.70 5.95 -7.99
C ALA A 85 -0.66 5.46 -6.99
N VAL A 86 0.25 4.56 -7.38
CA VAL A 86 1.29 4.04 -6.47
C VAL A 86 2.32 5.12 -6.10
N SER A 87 2.67 6.03 -7.02
CA SER A 87 3.60 7.13 -6.74
C SER A 87 3.01 8.19 -5.81
N SER A 88 1.68 8.25 -5.68
CA SER A 88 0.98 9.17 -4.77
C SER A 88 0.90 8.69 -3.31
N ILE A 89 1.46 7.52 -2.97
CA ILE A 89 1.40 6.95 -1.61
C ILE A 89 2.78 7.04 -0.97
N TYR A 90 2.88 7.73 0.17
CA TYR A 90 4.08 7.83 1.01
C TYR A 90 3.83 7.23 2.38
N ALA A 91 4.87 6.61 2.95
CA ALA A 91 4.77 5.96 4.23
C ALA A 91 6.10 5.90 4.96
N VAL A 92 6.04 5.93 6.29
CA VAL A 92 7.19 5.75 7.16
C VAL A 92 6.81 4.80 8.29
N ASP A 93 7.73 3.94 8.71
CA ASP A 93 7.63 3.20 9.95
C ASP A 93 9.02 3.07 10.59
N ILE A 94 9.06 3.08 11.92
CA ILE A 94 10.31 2.92 12.66
C ILE A 94 10.87 1.50 12.59
N SER A 95 10.01 0.49 12.36
CA SER A 95 10.41 -0.91 12.36
C SER A 95 10.84 -1.38 10.96
N PRO A 96 12.09 -1.85 10.78
CA PRO A 96 12.51 -2.49 9.55
C PRO A 96 11.68 -3.72 9.20
N ASP A 97 11.23 -4.48 10.21
CA ASP A 97 10.42 -5.68 10.03
C ASP A 97 9.04 -5.34 9.44
N ASN A 98 8.48 -4.20 9.80
CA ASN A 98 7.19 -3.74 9.27
C ASN A 98 7.30 -3.32 7.80
N ILE A 99 8.40 -2.65 7.43
CA ILE A 99 8.60 -2.19 6.05
C ILE A 99 9.03 -3.34 5.11
N HIS A 100 9.99 -4.15 5.55
CA HIS A 100 10.64 -5.16 4.71
C HIS A 100 10.03 -6.57 4.87
N GLY A 101 9.45 -6.86 6.03
CA GLY A 101 9.04 -8.22 6.39
C GLY A 101 10.23 -9.10 6.78
N THR A 102 9.90 -10.22 7.40
CA THR A 102 10.87 -11.29 7.73
C THR A 102 10.14 -12.65 7.67
N PRO A 103 10.85 -13.78 7.63
CA PRO A 103 10.19 -15.09 7.70
C PRO A 103 9.26 -15.26 8.92
N ALA A 104 9.57 -14.60 10.04
CA ALA A 104 8.74 -14.63 11.25
C ALA A 104 7.59 -13.60 11.23
N HIS A 105 7.78 -12.46 10.55
CA HIS A 105 6.80 -11.36 10.50
C HIS A 105 5.84 -11.44 9.30
N GLY A 106 6.17 -12.25 8.30
CA GLY A 106 5.46 -12.27 7.02
C GLY A 106 5.91 -11.11 6.11
N PRO A 107 5.13 -10.81 5.06
CA PRO A 107 5.48 -9.73 4.14
C PRO A 107 5.30 -8.36 4.80
N GLY A 108 6.28 -7.49 4.66
CA GLY A 108 6.19 -6.09 5.10
C GLY A 108 5.39 -5.22 4.13
N ALA A 109 5.21 -3.95 4.51
CA ALA A 109 4.45 -2.95 3.77
C ALA A 109 4.82 -2.87 2.28
N ARG A 110 6.13 -2.89 1.96
CA ARG A 110 6.60 -2.81 0.57
C ARG A 110 6.14 -4.00 -0.26
N ALA A 111 6.34 -5.22 0.27
CA ALA A 111 5.95 -6.45 -0.42
C ALA A 111 4.43 -6.55 -0.59
N ARG A 112 3.67 -6.12 0.41
CA ARG A 112 2.20 -6.11 0.37
C ARG A 112 1.66 -5.13 -0.67
N LEU A 113 2.18 -3.90 -0.73
CA LEU A 113 1.85 -2.94 -1.78
C LEU A 113 2.22 -3.45 -3.17
N GLN A 114 3.41 -4.03 -3.31
CA GLN A 114 3.89 -4.57 -4.58
C GLN A 114 2.98 -5.71 -5.07
N ALA A 115 2.52 -6.59 -4.17
CA ALA A 115 1.59 -7.66 -4.52
C ALA A 115 0.26 -7.11 -5.06
N VAL A 116 -0.35 -6.15 -4.35
CA VAL A 116 -1.61 -5.52 -4.80
C VAL A 116 -1.45 -4.89 -6.18
N PHE A 117 -0.37 -4.15 -6.41
CA PHE A 117 -0.14 -3.51 -7.70
C PHE A 117 0.16 -4.52 -8.82
N ALA A 118 0.96 -5.54 -8.55
CA ALA A 118 1.33 -6.57 -9.52
C ALA A 118 0.11 -7.40 -9.95
N ASP A 119 -0.75 -7.77 -8.99
CA ASP A 119 -1.99 -8.51 -9.24
C ASP A 119 -2.94 -7.69 -10.11
N TRP A 120 -3.11 -6.40 -9.79
CA TRP A 120 -3.92 -5.50 -10.60
C TRP A 120 -3.35 -5.32 -12.02
N LEU A 121 -2.03 -5.12 -12.15
CA LEU A 121 -1.37 -4.97 -13.45
C LEU A 121 -1.52 -6.22 -14.33
N ALA A 122 -1.47 -7.42 -13.72
CA ALA A 122 -1.73 -8.68 -14.43
C ALA A 122 -3.18 -8.78 -14.91
N GLY A 123 -4.12 -8.17 -14.17
CA GLY A 123 -5.54 -8.08 -14.54
C GLY A 123 -5.82 -7.23 -15.78
N LEU A 124 -4.97 -6.24 -16.09
CA LEU A 124 -5.15 -5.37 -17.26
C LEU A 124 -5.02 -6.09 -18.60
N THR A 125 -4.21 -7.16 -18.65
CA THR A 125 -4.00 -7.98 -19.85
C THR A 125 -4.07 -9.47 -19.51
N PRO A 126 -5.28 -10.04 -19.37
CA PRO A 126 -5.44 -11.44 -18.99
C PRO A 126 -4.68 -12.40 -19.91
N GLY A 127 -3.93 -13.32 -19.30
CA GLY A 127 -3.11 -14.31 -20.02
C GLY A 127 -1.71 -13.81 -20.41
N LEU A 128 -1.38 -12.54 -20.15
CA LEU A 128 -0.04 -11.99 -20.31
C LEU A 128 0.51 -11.56 -18.94
N ALA A 129 1.68 -12.10 -18.58
CA ALA A 129 2.36 -11.65 -17.37
C ALA A 129 2.80 -10.18 -17.51
N PRO A 130 2.72 -9.37 -16.43
CA PRO A 130 3.29 -8.04 -16.43
C PRO A 130 4.75 -8.04 -16.84
N SER A 131 5.17 -7.00 -17.57
CA SER A 131 6.58 -6.91 -17.97
C SER A 131 7.49 -6.77 -16.74
N PRO A 132 8.70 -7.37 -16.75
CA PRO A 132 9.66 -7.22 -15.66
C PRO A 132 10.01 -5.75 -15.36
N ASN A 133 10.07 -4.91 -16.40
CA ASN A 133 10.35 -3.48 -16.24
C ASN A 133 9.24 -2.74 -15.49
N ALA A 134 7.98 -3.09 -15.75
CA ALA A 134 6.84 -2.50 -15.05
C ALA A 134 6.85 -2.89 -13.56
N LEU A 135 7.14 -4.15 -13.25
CA LEU A 135 7.27 -4.63 -11.87
C LEU A 135 8.46 -3.98 -11.16
N ALA A 136 9.60 -3.84 -11.84
CA ALA A 136 10.78 -3.17 -11.31
C ALA A 136 10.53 -1.68 -11.04
N LEU A 137 9.81 -0.98 -11.93
CA LEU A 137 9.39 0.40 -11.72
C LEU A 137 8.49 0.53 -10.49
N ALA A 138 7.49 -0.34 -10.35
CA ALA A 138 6.60 -0.33 -9.18
C ALA A 138 7.39 -0.54 -7.88
N ALA A 139 8.28 -1.54 -7.86
CA ALA A 139 9.15 -1.80 -6.72
C ALA A 139 10.05 -0.62 -6.39
N TRP A 140 10.61 0.06 -7.41
CA TRP A 140 11.42 1.25 -7.24
C TRP A 140 10.59 2.39 -6.61
N LEU A 141 9.41 2.70 -7.15
CA LEU A 141 8.54 3.75 -6.60
C LEU A 141 8.17 3.49 -5.14
N ILE A 142 7.74 2.25 -4.84
CA ILE A 142 7.41 1.83 -3.47
C ILE A 142 8.63 1.97 -2.56
N ALA A 143 9.82 1.56 -3.00
CA ALA A 143 11.03 1.64 -2.19
C ALA A 143 11.48 3.09 -1.89
N HIS A 144 11.13 4.05 -2.75
CA HIS A 144 11.46 5.47 -2.55
C HIS A 144 10.43 6.20 -1.70
N ASN A 145 9.17 5.73 -1.70
CA ASN A 145 8.09 6.38 -0.97
C ASN A 145 7.79 5.76 0.40
N VAL A 146 8.15 4.48 0.61
CA VAL A 146 7.86 3.73 1.84
C VAL A 146 9.16 3.46 2.59
N LEU A 147 9.46 4.24 3.62
CA LEU A 147 10.78 4.30 4.25
C LEU A 147 10.79 3.71 5.67
N VAL A 148 11.96 3.18 6.06
CA VAL A 148 12.26 2.93 7.47
C VAL A 148 12.89 4.21 8.01
N ALA A 149 12.20 4.89 8.93
CA ALA A 149 12.72 6.08 9.59
C ALA A 149 11.93 6.34 10.89
N ASP A 150 12.52 7.14 11.77
CA ASP A 150 11.84 7.66 12.94
C ASP A 150 11.33 9.08 12.63
N MET A 151 10.01 9.26 12.56
CA MET A 151 9.40 10.58 12.30
C MET A 151 9.48 11.51 13.53
N LEU A 152 9.99 11.03 14.66
CA LEU A 152 10.20 11.79 15.88
C LEU A 152 11.65 12.28 16.04
N ASP A 153 12.60 11.77 15.25
CA ASP A 153 14.01 12.18 15.25
C ASP A 153 14.39 12.82 13.88
N PRO A 154 14.38 14.17 13.78
CA PRO A 154 14.46 14.90 12.52
C PRO A 154 15.83 14.92 11.83
#